data_AF-A0A2I0QS74-F1
#
_entry.id   AF-A0A2I0QS74-F1
#
_cell.length_a   1.000
_cell.length_b   1.000
_cell.length_c   1.000
_cell.angle_alpha   90.00
_cell.angle_beta   90.00
_cell.angle_gamma   90.00
#
_symmetry.space_group_name_H-M   'P 1'
#
loop_
_entity.id
_entity.type
_entity.pdbx_description
1 polymer ?
#
loop_
_entity_poly.entity_id
_entity_poly.type
_entity_poly.pdbx_seq_one_letter_code
_entity_poly.pdbx_strand_id
1 'polypeptide(L)'
;MYFPYQYYNPRTNYDWRQQPIRGQASWTTGGSVTQCNIPWSDNEFLTVAVSPNSLYTCGQTLKVDYPQTGREVLVEVVDTVPGYPPNKINLHQKAFEALGANPDMGIINVMITPSPELEQEQFGRYLVEVAQVAYPMYRVVDYQFLGREEVASNRVKESYEFTLASPQERIKVRGNVIYNPQTNRVISFDLNEVES
;
A
#
# COMPACT_ATOMS: atom_id res chain seq x y z
N MET A 1 24.43 -16.86 46.90
CA MET A 1 23.68 -15.76 46.25
C MET A 1 23.79 -15.95 44.76
N TYR A 2 22.70 -16.33 44.10
CA TYR A 2 22.66 -16.72 42.69
C TYR A 2 22.05 -15.55 41.91
N PHE A 3 22.80 -14.95 40.98
CA PHE A 3 22.30 -13.91 40.08
C PHE A 3 21.81 -14.59 38.79
N PRO A 4 20.50 -14.54 38.45
CA PRO A 4 20.03 -15.08 37.19
C PRO A 4 20.45 -14.15 36.05
N TYR A 5 21.20 -14.70 35.10
CA TYR A 5 21.44 -14.11 33.80
C TYR A 5 20.09 -13.97 33.07
N GLN A 6 19.59 -12.73 32.93
CA GLN A 6 18.52 -12.44 32.00
C GLN A 6 19.05 -12.67 30.58
N TYR A 7 18.58 -13.74 29.96
CA TYR A 7 18.65 -13.93 28.51
C TYR A 7 17.97 -12.73 27.86
N TYR A 8 18.80 -11.82 27.33
CA TYR A 8 18.37 -10.79 26.40
C TYR A 8 17.91 -11.51 25.14
N ASN A 9 16.61 -11.73 25.05
CA ASN A 9 15.97 -12.28 23.88
C ASN A 9 15.81 -11.09 22.91
N PRO A 10 16.59 -10.99 21.82
CA PRO A 10 16.36 -9.93 20.85
C PRO A 10 15.03 -10.23 20.18
N ARG A 11 13.96 -9.62 20.69
CA ARG A 11 12.69 -9.53 19.99
C ARG A 11 12.99 -8.83 18.66
N THR A 12 13.05 -9.66 17.64
CA THR A 12 13.17 -9.32 16.24
C THR A 12 12.30 -8.12 15.91
N ASN A 13 12.95 -7.00 15.58
CA ASN A 13 12.34 -5.90 14.83
C ASN A 13 11.78 -6.51 13.54
N TYR A 14 10.47 -6.76 13.49
CA TYR A 14 9.75 -7.12 12.28
C TYR A 14 9.36 -5.83 11.54
N ASP A 15 10.37 -4.98 11.29
CA ASP A 15 10.30 -3.80 10.44
C ASP A 15 10.45 -4.31 9.00
N TRP A 16 9.45 -5.01 8.47
CA TRP A 16 9.42 -5.38 7.04
C TRP A 16 9.00 -4.17 6.23
N ARG A 17 9.88 -3.16 6.20
CA ARG A 17 10.02 -2.32 5.03
C ARG A 17 10.28 -3.28 3.88
N GLN A 18 9.26 -3.55 3.07
CA GLN A 18 9.45 -4.30 1.84
C GLN A 18 10.56 -3.58 1.09
N GLN A 19 11.70 -4.25 0.92
CA GLN A 19 12.88 -3.60 0.35
C GLN A 19 12.55 -3.27 -1.10
N PRO A 20 12.70 -2.01 -1.53
CA PRO A 20 12.43 -1.65 -2.92
C PRO A 20 13.31 -2.48 -3.86
N ILE A 21 12.69 -3.19 -4.79
CA ILE A 21 13.33 -4.06 -5.76
C ILE A 21 13.69 -3.23 -6.99
N ARG A 22 14.96 -3.25 -7.39
CA ARG A 22 15.39 -2.63 -8.66
C ARG A 22 14.78 -3.38 -9.84
N GLY A 23 14.15 -2.62 -10.73
CA GLY A 23 13.47 -3.17 -11.90
C GLY A 23 13.48 -2.24 -13.09
N GLN A 24 12.75 -2.66 -14.12
CA GLN A 24 12.53 -1.89 -15.34
C GLN A 24 11.04 -1.75 -15.59
N ALA A 25 10.61 -0.57 -16.02
CA ALA A 25 9.25 -0.34 -16.47
C ALA A 25 9.26 -0.01 -17.97
N SER A 26 8.43 -0.71 -18.74
CA SER A 26 7.96 -0.27 -20.06
C SER A 26 6.52 0.22 -19.96
N TRP A 27 5.90 0.59 -21.08
CA TRP A 27 4.51 0.99 -21.10
C TRP A 27 3.68 0.32 -22.21
N THR A 28 2.36 0.32 -22.02
CA THR A 28 1.34 -0.14 -22.97
C THR A 28 0.10 0.75 -22.92
N THR A 29 -0.71 0.77 -23.99
CA THR A 29 -2.05 1.38 -24.00
C THR A 29 -3.13 0.43 -23.44
N GLY A 30 -2.73 -0.74 -22.95
CA GLY A 30 -3.63 -1.79 -22.49
C GLY A 30 -4.18 -2.67 -23.62
N GLY A 31 -5.10 -3.55 -23.26
CA GLY A 31 -5.77 -4.52 -24.14
C GLY A 31 -7.13 -4.93 -23.60
N SER A 32 -7.86 -5.77 -24.34
CA SER A 32 -9.28 -6.06 -24.08
C SER A 32 -9.55 -7.12 -23.01
N VAL A 33 -8.62 -8.06 -22.78
CA VAL A 33 -8.76 -9.09 -21.75
C VAL A 33 -7.43 -9.25 -21.04
N THR A 34 -7.44 -9.05 -19.72
CA THR A 34 -6.28 -9.27 -18.88
C THR A 34 -6.33 -10.65 -18.24
N GLN A 35 -5.17 -11.21 -17.89
CA GLN A 35 -5.11 -12.51 -17.21
C GLN A 35 -5.70 -12.48 -15.80
N CYS A 36 -5.83 -11.30 -15.18
CA CYS A 36 -6.40 -11.14 -13.85
C CYS A 36 -7.91 -10.87 -13.84
N ASN A 37 -8.56 -10.71 -15.01
CA ASN A 37 -9.96 -10.28 -15.12
C ASN A 37 -10.24 -8.90 -14.45
N ILE A 38 -9.21 -8.04 -14.38
CA ILE A 38 -9.28 -6.64 -13.94
C ILE A 38 -8.94 -5.76 -15.14
N PRO A 39 -9.77 -4.78 -15.52
CA PRO A 39 -9.52 -4.00 -16.72
C PRO A 39 -8.35 -3.03 -16.56
N TRP A 40 -7.64 -2.74 -17.65
CA TRP A 40 -6.57 -1.73 -17.66
C TRP A 40 -7.04 -0.32 -17.24
N SER A 41 -8.34 -0.04 -17.38
CA SER A 41 -8.94 1.22 -16.96
C SER A 41 -9.20 1.33 -15.46
N ASP A 42 -9.00 0.24 -14.71
CA ASP A 42 -9.18 0.28 -13.26
C ASP A 42 -8.20 1.24 -12.60
N ASN A 43 -8.51 1.67 -11.38
CA ASN A 43 -7.69 2.61 -10.61
C ASN A 43 -7.23 3.83 -11.44
N GLU A 44 -8.14 4.40 -12.25
CA GLU A 44 -7.87 5.53 -13.15
C GLU A 44 -6.68 5.30 -14.12
N PHE A 45 -6.52 4.07 -14.61
CA PHE A 45 -5.42 3.62 -15.46
C PHE A 45 -4.04 3.62 -14.77
N LEU A 46 -4.01 3.61 -13.44
CA LEU A 46 -2.84 3.31 -12.65
C LEU A 46 -2.73 1.80 -12.46
N THR A 47 -2.45 1.12 -13.56
CA THR A 47 -2.44 -0.34 -13.67
C THR A 47 -1.14 -0.83 -14.31
N VAL A 48 -0.80 -2.08 -14.03
CA VAL A 48 0.46 -2.68 -14.44
C VAL A 48 0.31 -4.15 -14.78
N ALA A 49 1.07 -4.61 -15.78
CA ALA A 49 1.29 -6.03 -16.03
C ALA A 49 2.67 -6.46 -15.55
N VAL A 50 2.78 -7.67 -15.02
CA VAL A 50 4.01 -8.21 -14.44
C VAL A 50 4.47 -9.47 -15.17
N SER A 51 5.67 -9.95 -14.87
CA SER A 51 6.08 -11.29 -15.36
C SER A 51 5.27 -12.38 -14.67
N PRO A 52 4.89 -13.48 -15.37
CA PRO A 52 4.36 -14.68 -14.74
C PRO A 52 5.30 -15.30 -13.70
N ASN A 53 6.60 -14.99 -13.78
CA ASN A 53 7.63 -15.45 -12.84
C ASN A 53 7.98 -14.40 -11.78
N SER A 54 7.23 -13.30 -11.70
CA SER A 54 7.42 -12.29 -10.65
C SER A 54 6.85 -12.77 -9.31
N LEU A 55 7.18 -12.04 -8.24
CA LEU A 55 6.60 -12.25 -6.92
C LEU A 55 5.25 -11.55 -6.75
N TYR A 56 4.75 -10.88 -7.80
CA TYR A 56 3.55 -10.05 -7.72
C TYR A 56 2.32 -10.81 -8.23
N THR A 57 1.19 -10.65 -7.55
CA THR A 57 -0.06 -11.35 -7.87
C THR A 57 -1.13 -10.40 -8.38
N CYS A 58 -2.11 -10.92 -9.12
CA CYS A 58 -3.30 -10.17 -9.55
C CYS A 58 -3.96 -9.40 -8.40
N GLY A 59 -4.42 -8.16 -8.66
CA GLY A 59 -5.02 -7.24 -7.69
C GLY A 59 -4.01 -6.48 -6.84
N GLN A 60 -2.83 -7.07 -6.59
CA GLN A 60 -1.84 -6.47 -5.70
C GLN A 60 -1.46 -5.04 -6.14
N THR A 61 -1.44 -4.11 -5.20
CA THR A 61 -0.89 -2.77 -5.45
C THR A 61 0.64 -2.76 -5.29
N LEU A 62 1.32 -2.09 -6.21
CA LEU A 62 2.75 -1.85 -6.19
C LEU A 62 3.01 -0.36 -6.11
N LYS A 63 3.94 0.05 -5.26
CA LYS A 63 4.54 1.37 -5.34
C LYS A 63 5.72 1.33 -6.30
N VAL A 64 5.67 2.18 -7.32
CA VAL A 64 6.72 2.30 -8.33
C VAL A 64 7.33 3.67 -8.20
N ASP A 65 8.62 3.74 -7.90
CA ASP A 65 9.39 4.98 -7.81
C ASP A 65 10.25 5.12 -9.08
N TYR A 66 10.31 6.32 -9.64
CA TYR A 66 11.26 6.67 -10.70
C TYR A 66 12.31 7.65 -10.16
N PRO A 67 13.50 7.16 -9.75
CA PRO A 67 14.50 7.99 -9.05
C PRO A 67 15.00 9.19 -9.85
N GLN A 68 14.92 9.15 -11.19
CA GLN A 68 15.37 10.26 -12.03
C GLN A 68 14.46 11.49 -11.94
N THR A 69 13.16 11.29 -11.69
CA THR A 69 12.19 12.39 -11.50
C THR A 69 11.85 12.62 -10.03
N GLY A 70 12.17 11.65 -9.15
CA GLY A 70 11.77 11.66 -7.75
C GLY A 70 10.27 11.43 -7.55
N ARG A 71 9.54 11.04 -8.60
CA ARG A 71 8.11 10.75 -8.55
C ARG A 71 7.87 9.28 -8.27
N GLU A 72 6.75 9.02 -7.61
CA GLU A 72 6.23 7.68 -7.34
C GLU A 72 4.77 7.59 -7.79
N VAL A 73 4.35 6.38 -8.17
CA VAL A 73 2.95 6.06 -8.48
C VAL A 73 2.58 4.74 -7.84
N LEU A 74 1.30 4.59 -7.54
CA LEU A 74 0.71 3.38 -6.98
C LEU A 74 -0.07 2.71 -8.10
N VAL A 75 0.25 1.46 -8.41
CA VAL A 75 -0.34 0.74 -9.55
C VAL A 75 -0.85 -0.63 -9.17
N GLU A 76 -1.99 -1.00 -9.74
CA GLU A 76 -2.63 -2.30 -9.49
C GLU A 76 -2.17 -3.34 -10.53
N VAL A 77 -1.82 -4.54 -10.09
CA VAL A 77 -1.44 -5.64 -10.98
C VAL A 77 -2.68 -6.22 -11.65
N VAL A 78 -2.85 -5.92 -12.93
CA VAL A 78 -4.03 -6.33 -13.71
C VAL A 78 -3.75 -7.40 -14.74
N ASP A 79 -2.50 -7.65 -15.12
CA ASP A 79 -2.19 -8.59 -16.20
C ASP A 79 -0.78 -9.22 -16.07
N THR A 80 -0.47 -10.17 -16.94
CA THR A 80 0.87 -10.76 -17.04
C THR A 80 1.42 -10.71 -18.46
N VAL A 81 2.73 -10.51 -18.60
CA VAL A 81 3.42 -10.45 -19.91
C VAL A 81 4.38 -11.64 -20.06
N PRO A 82 4.07 -12.62 -20.93
CA PRO A 82 4.96 -13.75 -21.19
C PRO A 82 6.36 -13.29 -21.64
N GLY A 83 7.41 -13.93 -21.12
CA GLY A 83 8.79 -13.65 -21.48
C GLY A 83 9.42 -12.41 -20.81
N TYR A 84 8.67 -11.65 -19.99
CA TYR A 84 9.27 -10.58 -19.18
C TYR A 84 10.17 -11.16 -18.07
N PRO A 85 11.35 -10.55 -17.82
CA PRO A 85 12.13 -10.83 -16.61
C PRO A 85 11.31 -10.60 -15.32
N PRO A 86 11.60 -11.29 -14.21
CA PRO A 86 10.83 -11.18 -12.96
C PRO A 86 10.66 -9.75 -12.43
N ASN A 87 11.65 -8.88 -12.62
CA ASN A 87 11.65 -7.50 -12.14
C ASN A 87 11.35 -6.47 -13.26
N LYS A 88 10.79 -6.92 -14.38
CA LYS A 88 10.30 -6.04 -15.44
C LYS A 88 8.78 -5.95 -15.35
N ILE A 89 8.27 -4.73 -15.35
CA ILE A 89 6.84 -4.42 -15.33
C ILE A 89 6.44 -3.65 -16.59
N ASN A 90 5.18 -3.75 -16.97
CA ASN A 90 4.60 -3.04 -18.10
C ASN A 90 3.46 -2.15 -17.61
N LEU A 91 3.76 -0.87 -17.40
CA LEU A 91 2.81 0.10 -16.90
C LEU A 91 1.78 0.44 -17.98
N HIS A 92 0.57 0.81 -17.58
CA HIS A 92 -0.27 1.57 -18.49
C HIS A 92 0.40 2.92 -18.80
N GLN A 93 0.22 3.44 -20.02
CA GLN A 93 0.85 4.69 -20.48
C GLN A 93 0.64 5.85 -19.50
N LYS A 94 -0.59 6.02 -18.99
CA LYS A 94 -0.92 7.06 -17.99
C LYS A 94 -0.11 6.92 -16.69
N ALA A 95 0.10 5.71 -16.19
CA ALA A 95 0.93 5.48 -15.00
C ALA A 95 2.41 5.80 -15.28
N PHE A 96 2.89 5.44 -16.48
CA PHE A 96 4.24 5.76 -16.94
C PHE A 96 4.48 7.27 -17.04
N GLU A 97 3.52 8.01 -17.59
CA GLU A 97 3.55 9.47 -17.69
C GLU A 97 3.40 10.14 -16.31
N ALA A 98 2.62 9.56 -15.39
CA ALA A 98 2.46 10.06 -14.02
C ALA A 98 3.78 10.03 -13.22
N LEU A 99 4.66 9.05 -13.50
CA LEU A 99 6.05 9.03 -13.02
C LEU A 99 6.91 10.18 -13.58
N GLY A 100 6.40 10.95 -14.53
CA GLY A 100 7.13 11.99 -15.23
C GLY A 100 8.08 11.45 -16.30
N ALA A 101 7.90 10.19 -16.71
CA ALA A 101 8.70 9.60 -17.79
C ALA A 101 8.14 9.99 -19.17
N ASN A 102 9.04 10.16 -20.13
CA ASN A 102 8.66 10.37 -21.54
C ASN A 102 8.43 9.00 -22.21
N PRO A 103 7.24 8.72 -22.79
CA PRO A 103 6.98 7.48 -23.54
C PRO A 103 8.03 7.14 -24.61
N ASP A 104 8.68 8.14 -25.22
CA ASP A 104 9.74 7.95 -26.23
C ASP A 104 10.98 7.22 -25.70
N MET A 105 11.19 7.21 -24.38
CA MET A 105 12.29 6.46 -23.75
C MET A 105 12.08 4.95 -23.83
N GLY A 106 10.83 4.50 -23.98
CA GLY A 106 10.43 3.09 -24.08
C GLY A 106 10.56 2.30 -22.77
N ILE A 107 11.76 2.25 -22.18
CA ILE A 107 12.07 1.53 -20.95
C ILE A 107 12.82 2.44 -19.97
N ILE A 108 12.38 2.47 -18.71
CA ILE A 108 13.03 3.22 -17.62
C ILE A 108 13.43 2.28 -16.48
N ASN A 109 14.42 2.68 -15.69
CA ASN A 109 14.79 1.99 -14.45
C ASN A 109 13.94 2.53 -13.29
N VAL A 110 13.34 1.63 -12.51
CA VAL A 110 12.45 1.96 -11.39
C VAL A 110 12.83 1.20 -10.12
N MET A 111 12.32 1.66 -8.99
CA MET A 111 12.23 0.86 -7.77
C MET A 111 10.80 0.37 -7.62
N ILE A 112 10.61 -0.90 -7.32
CA ILE A 112 9.30 -1.52 -7.15
C ILE A 112 9.21 -2.02 -5.73
N THR A 113 8.27 -1.47 -4.99
CA THR A 113 7.96 -1.92 -3.63
C THR A 113 6.58 -2.56 -3.68
N PRO A 114 6.43 -3.87 -3.40
CA PRO A 114 5.10 -4.41 -3.23
C PRO A 114 4.43 -3.64 -2.08
N SER A 115 3.23 -3.12 -2.35
CA SER A 115 2.49 -2.28 -1.41
C SER A 115 1.16 -2.96 -1.12
N PRO A 116 1.17 -4.06 -0.33
CA PRO A 116 -0.07 -4.73 0.11
C PRO A 116 -0.95 -3.81 0.98
N GLU A 117 -0.38 -2.70 1.40
CA GLU A 117 -0.93 -1.63 2.20
C GLU A 117 -2.09 -0.91 1.48
N LEU A 118 -1.98 -0.56 0.19
CA LEU A 118 -3.02 0.24 -0.51
C LEU A 118 -4.24 -0.52 -1.00
N GLU A 119 -4.14 -1.84 -1.14
CA GLU A 119 -5.28 -2.78 -1.14
C GLU A 119 -6.32 -2.44 -0.02
N GLN A 120 -5.80 -1.90 1.09
CA GLN A 120 -6.42 -1.85 2.41
C GLN A 120 -6.36 -0.45 3.07
N GLU A 121 -5.98 0.64 2.39
CA GLU A 121 -5.53 1.89 3.07
C GLU A 121 -6.12 3.23 2.66
N GLN A 122 -7.12 3.32 1.77
CA GLN A 122 -7.74 4.63 1.49
C GLN A 122 -8.13 5.35 2.79
N PHE A 123 -8.67 4.60 3.76
CA PHE A 123 -9.04 5.15 5.05
C PHE A 123 -7.98 5.02 6.13
N GLY A 124 -6.97 4.17 5.96
CA GLY A 124 -5.81 4.09 6.85
C GLY A 124 -5.11 5.44 6.96
N ARG A 125 -4.76 6.05 5.82
CA ARG A 125 -4.15 7.39 5.78
C ARG A 125 -5.07 8.49 6.30
N TYR A 126 -6.36 8.45 5.94
CA TYR A 126 -7.36 9.38 6.49
C TYR A 126 -7.38 9.33 8.02
N LEU A 127 -7.39 8.12 8.60
CA LEU A 127 -7.40 7.92 10.05
C LEU A 127 -6.07 8.28 10.72
N VAL A 128 -4.93 8.17 10.04
CA VAL A 128 -3.65 8.72 10.53
C VAL A 128 -3.75 10.23 10.76
N GLU A 129 -4.27 10.98 9.80
CA GLU A 129 -4.44 12.44 9.92
C GLU A 129 -5.41 12.79 11.06
N VAL A 130 -6.51 12.05 11.17
CA VAL A 130 -7.47 12.22 12.28
C VAL A 130 -6.81 11.91 13.63
N ALA A 131 -6.03 10.83 13.74
CA ALA A 131 -5.33 10.46 14.95
C ALA A 131 -4.28 11.51 15.34
N GLN A 132 -3.55 12.06 14.37
CA GLN A 132 -2.54 13.10 14.62
C GLN A 132 -3.17 14.41 15.14
N VAL A 133 -4.39 14.74 14.72
CA VAL A 133 -5.17 15.87 15.24
C VAL A 133 -5.72 15.58 16.64
N ALA A 134 -6.22 14.37 16.89
CA ALA A 134 -6.77 13.96 18.18
C ALA A 134 -5.68 13.82 19.27
N TYR A 135 -4.47 13.41 18.87
CA TYR A 135 -3.33 13.16 19.76
C TYR A 135 -2.10 14.01 19.37
N PRO A 136 -2.18 15.35 19.51
CA PRO A 136 -1.16 16.27 18.98
C PRO A 136 0.24 16.12 19.61
N MET A 137 0.33 15.51 20.80
CA MET A 137 1.60 15.27 21.51
C MET A 137 2.27 13.93 21.15
N TYR A 138 1.60 13.10 20.36
CA TYR A 138 2.10 11.81 19.92
C TYR A 138 2.35 11.85 18.42
N ARG A 139 3.30 11.04 17.95
CA ARG A 139 3.45 10.73 16.53
C ARG A 139 2.93 9.32 16.28
N VAL A 140 2.22 9.11 15.18
CA VAL A 140 1.92 7.75 14.71
C VAL A 140 3.24 7.12 14.25
N VAL A 141 3.62 6.00 14.87
CA VAL A 141 4.88 5.28 14.56
C VAL A 141 4.65 3.96 13.86
N ASP A 142 3.43 3.45 13.91
CA ASP A 142 3.03 2.21 13.26
C ASP A 142 1.51 2.21 13.07
N TYR A 143 1.02 1.47 12.09
CA TYR A 143 -0.39 1.14 11.99
C TYR A 143 -0.61 -0.18 11.26
N GLN A 144 -1.71 -0.85 11.58
CA GLN A 144 -2.04 -2.14 11.05
C GLN A 144 -3.52 -2.18 10.67
N PHE A 145 -3.82 -2.72 9.50
CA PHE A 145 -5.19 -3.07 9.12
C PHE A 145 -5.67 -4.31 9.90
N LEU A 146 -6.81 -4.20 10.56
CA LEU A 146 -7.41 -5.26 11.36
C LEU A 146 -8.49 -6.02 10.61
N GLY A 147 -9.15 -5.40 9.63
CA GLY A 147 -10.18 -6.07 8.83
C GLY A 147 -11.22 -5.15 8.22
N ARG A 148 -11.99 -5.74 7.31
CA ARG A 148 -13.12 -5.16 6.59
C ARG A 148 -14.37 -5.97 6.87
N GLU A 149 -15.48 -5.28 7.13
CA GLU A 149 -16.79 -5.88 7.40
C GLU A 149 -17.86 -5.17 6.57
N GLU A 150 -18.68 -5.94 5.85
CA GLU A 150 -19.87 -5.38 5.21
C GLU A 150 -20.98 -5.24 6.26
N VAL A 151 -21.24 -4.01 6.68
CA VAL A 151 -22.26 -3.71 7.70
C VAL A 151 -23.65 -3.63 7.08
N ALA A 152 -23.72 -3.19 5.82
CA ALA A 152 -24.92 -3.21 4.98
C ALA A 152 -24.52 -3.10 3.50
N SER A 153 -25.46 -3.32 2.58
CA SER A 153 -25.23 -3.27 1.12
C SER A 153 -24.62 -1.95 0.60
N ASN A 154 -24.73 -0.87 1.37
CA ASN A 154 -24.13 0.43 1.05
C ASN A 154 -23.22 0.97 2.16
N ARG A 155 -22.73 0.09 3.06
CA ARG A 155 -21.86 0.45 4.18
C ARG A 155 -20.83 -0.63 4.43
N VAL A 156 -19.58 -0.23 4.30
CA VAL A 156 -18.43 -1.06 4.67
C VAL A 156 -17.73 -0.41 5.85
N LYS A 157 -17.35 -1.22 6.82
CA LYS A 157 -16.49 -0.82 7.94
C LYS A 157 -15.08 -1.34 7.71
N GLU A 158 -14.09 -0.47 7.86
CA GLU A 158 -12.69 -0.84 7.95
C GLU A 158 -12.15 -0.47 9.34
N SER A 159 -11.29 -1.34 9.87
CA SER A 159 -10.74 -1.23 11.22
C SER A 159 -9.22 -1.26 11.16
N TYR A 160 -8.57 -0.39 11.93
CA TYR A 160 -7.13 -0.23 12.00
C TYR A 160 -6.67 -0.10 13.46
N GLU A 161 -5.44 -0.52 13.74
CA GLU A 161 -4.76 -0.25 15.00
C GLU A 161 -3.55 0.63 14.73
N PHE A 162 -3.43 1.75 15.43
CA PHE A 162 -2.33 2.69 15.35
C PHE A 162 -1.49 2.57 16.62
N THR A 163 -0.16 2.52 16.47
CA THR A 163 0.75 2.74 17.60
C THR A 163 1.19 4.20 17.59
N LEU A 164 0.86 4.91 18.66
CA LEU A 164 1.22 6.30 18.87
C LEU A 164 2.34 6.38 19.90
N ALA A 165 3.35 7.22 19.66
CA ALA A 165 4.48 7.39 20.56
C ALA A 165 4.71 8.86 20.92
N SER A 166 4.89 9.13 22.20
CA SER A 166 5.44 10.38 22.73
C SER A 166 6.86 10.11 23.27
N PRO A 167 7.60 11.15 23.73
CA PRO A 167 8.84 10.93 24.47
C PRO A 167 8.66 10.10 25.76
N GLN A 168 7.45 10.08 26.35
CA GLN A 168 7.18 9.45 27.64
C GLN A 168 6.66 8.01 27.49
N GLU A 169 5.82 7.73 26.49
CA GLU A 169 5.13 6.44 26.40
C GLU A 169 4.70 6.07 24.97
N ARG A 170 4.17 4.86 24.84
CA ARG A 170 3.49 4.39 23.63
C ARG A 170 2.09 3.92 24.00
N ILE A 171 1.12 4.29 23.17
CA ILE A 171 -0.27 3.88 23.31
C ILE A 171 -0.73 3.21 22.01
N LYS A 172 -1.76 2.38 22.11
CA LYS A 172 -2.44 1.78 20.97
C LYS A 172 -3.82 2.41 20.84
N VAL A 173 -4.17 2.80 19.62
CA VAL A 173 -5.46 3.40 19.28
C VAL A 173 -6.09 2.59 18.16
N ARG A 174 -7.31 2.11 18.36
CA ARG A 174 -8.12 1.51 17.30
C ARG A 174 -8.93 2.57 16.59
N GLY A 175 -8.75 2.68 15.28
CA GLY A 175 -9.59 3.51 14.44
C GLY A 175 -10.54 2.68 13.60
N ASN A 176 -11.79 3.11 13.52
CA ASN A 176 -12.77 2.53 12.60
C ASN A 176 -13.29 3.60 11.66
N VAL A 177 -13.59 3.21 10.42
CA VAL A 177 -14.24 4.06 9.43
C VAL A 177 -15.37 3.28 8.78
N ILE A 178 -16.53 3.93 8.65
CA ILE A 178 -17.67 3.41 7.89
C ILE A 178 -17.85 4.31 6.67
N TYR A 179 -17.89 3.72 5.49
CA TYR A 179 -18.01 4.43 4.23
C TYR A 179 -19.00 3.75 3.28
N ASN A 180 -19.47 4.49 2.28
CA ASN A 180 -20.26 3.94 1.20
C ASN A 180 -19.33 3.40 0.10
N PRO A 181 -19.32 2.08 -0.18
CA PRO A 181 -18.36 1.47 -1.10
C PRO A 181 -18.62 1.80 -2.58
N GLN A 182 -19.79 2.34 -2.92
CA GLN A 182 -20.10 2.76 -4.30
C GLN A 182 -19.58 4.17 -4.61
N THR A 183 -19.40 5.00 -3.59
CA THR A 183 -19.03 6.42 -3.74
C THR A 183 -17.76 6.80 -3.00
N ASN A 184 -17.17 5.88 -2.24
CA ASN A 184 -16.03 6.08 -1.34
C ASN A 184 -16.21 7.22 -0.32
N ARG A 185 -17.47 7.60 -0.03
CA ARG A 185 -17.77 8.67 0.92
C ARG A 185 -17.78 8.13 2.35
N VAL A 186 -16.97 8.74 3.23
CA VAL A 186 -17.01 8.51 4.67
C VAL A 186 -18.40 8.88 5.21
N ILE A 187 -19.00 7.94 5.94
CA ILE A 187 -20.26 8.11 6.67
C ILE A 187 -19.97 8.47 8.12
N SER A 188 -19.05 7.73 8.75
CA SER A 188 -18.62 7.96 10.13
C SER A 188 -17.22 7.40 10.39
N PHE A 189 -16.57 7.86 11.44
CA PHE A 189 -15.32 7.29 11.95
C PHE A 189 -15.27 7.44 13.47
N ASP A 190 -14.44 6.61 14.11
CA ASP A 190 -14.15 6.70 15.54
C ASP A 190 -12.71 6.28 15.82
N LEU A 191 -12.16 6.80 16.93
CA LEU A 191 -10.86 6.42 17.48
C LEU A 191 -11.06 6.07 18.95
N ASN A 192 -10.53 4.92 19.39
CA ASN A 192 -10.60 4.48 20.77
C ASN A 192 -9.23 3.97 21.21
N GLU A 193 -8.71 4.43 22.34
CA GLU A 193 -7.57 3.76 22.96
C GLU A 193 -7.92 2.32 23.30
N VAL A 194 -6.98 1.41 23.08
CA VAL A 194 -7.11 0.00 23.42
C VAL A 194 -6.05 -0.36 24.46
N GLU A 195 -6.44 -1.17 25.44
CA GLU A 195 -5.50 -1.68 26.43
C GLU A 195 -4.38 -2.45 25.74
N SER A 196 -3.15 -2.19 26.18
CA SER A 196 -1.90 -2.75 25.63
C SER A 196 -1.57 -4.12 26.20
#